data_AF-A0ABD2PAZ8-F1
#
_entry.id   AF-A0ABD2PAZ8-F1
#
_cell.length_a   1.000
_cell.length_b   1.000
_cell.length_c   1.000
_cell.angle_alpha   90.00
_cell.angle_beta   90.00
_cell.angle_gamma   90.00
#
_symmetry.space_group_name_H-M   'P 1'
#
loop_
_entity.id
_entity.type
_entity.pdbx_description
1 polymer ?
#
loop_
_entity_poly.entity_id
_entity_poly.type
_entity_poly.pdbx_seq_one_letter_code
_entity_poly.pdbx_strand_id
1 'polypeptide(L)'
;MVNYDQLRDKLRNEKWNDIYHSYDTESASKYFIEQLQGCIRSCTKKIRIKKQKFEKKGMDDGHLLRSLNDVELKMKFRKYRNKLTELIKTRKNEYSRGEIVKNGGNSEGLW
;
A
#
# COMPACT_ATOMS: atom_id res chain seq x y z
N MET A 1 -9.32 -5.12 1.16
CA MET A 1 -10.57 -5.22 0.37
C MET A 1 -11.68 -5.64 1.31
N VAL A 2 -12.74 -4.84 1.41
CA VAL A 2 -13.88 -5.11 2.30
C VAL A 2 -14.81 -6.09 1.59
N ASN A 3 -15.24 -7.15 2.29
CA ASN A 3 -16.25 -8.05 1.77
C ASN A 3 -17.64 -7.48 2.10
N TYR A 4 -18.25 -6.79 1.12
CA TYR A 4 -19.50 -6.07 1.30
C TYR A 4 -20.70 -6.99 1.55
N ASP A 5 -20.71 -8.19 0.98
CA ASP A 5 -21.80 -9.17 1.21
C ASP A 5 -21.80 -9.65 2.67
N GLN A 6 -20.63 -10.00 3.19
CA GLN A 6 -20.47 -10.39 4.60
C GLN A 6 -20.77 -9.23 5.56
N LEU A 7 -20.46 -7.98 5.16
CA LEU A 7 -20.78 -6.80 5.96
C LEU A 7 -22.29 -6.59 6.03
N ARG A 8 -23.00 -6.72 4.90
CA ARG A 8 -24.45 -6.59 4.83
C ARG A 8 -25.15 -7.62 5.70
N ASP A 9 -24.71 -8.87 5.64
CA ASP A 9 -25.31 -9.95 6.44
C ASP A 9 -25.07 -9.77 7.94
N LYS A 10 -23.89 -9.26 8.34
CA LYS A 10 -23.63 -8.94 9.75
C LYS A 10 -24.46 -7.78 10.25
N LEU A 11 -24.50 -6.67 9.52
CA LEU A 11 -25.29 -5.50 9.91
C LEU A 11 -26.79 -5.81 10.04
N ARG A 12 -27.30 -6.76 9.24
CA ARG A 12 -28.70 -7.20 9.30
C ARG A 12 -28.99 -8.08 10.52
N ASN A 13 -28.00 -8.84 11.01
CA ASN A 13 -28.15 -9.75 12.14
C ASN A 13 -27.73 -9.13 13.48
N GLU A 14 -27.14 -7.93 13.47
CA GLU A 14 -26.75 -7.20 14.66
C GLU A 14 -27.99 -6.73 15.45
N LYS A 15 -27.97 -6.90 16.77
CA LYS A 15 -29.06 -6.47 17.65
C LYS A 15 -28.85 -5.01 18.04
N TRP A 16 -29.46 -4.09 17.29
CA TRP A 16 -29.38 -2.65 17.55
C TRP A 16 -30.24 -2.17 18.72
N ASN A 17 -31.02 -3.05 19.35
CA ASN A 17 -31.94 -2.71 20.44
C ASN A 17 -31.22 -2.06 21.63
N ASP A 18 -29.96 -2.39 21.87
CA ASP A 18 -29.16 -1.85 22.99
C ASP A 18 -28.86 -0.35 22.82
N ILE A 19 -28.91 0.19 21.60
CA ILE A 19 -28.76 1.63 21.34
C ILE A 19 -29.94 2.42 21.90
N TYR A 20 -31.15 1.84 21.84
CA TYR A 20 -32.38 2.50 22.27
C TYR A 20 -32.57 2.48 23.80
N HIS A 21 -31.76 1.71 24.52
CA HIS A 21 -31.79 1.66 25.99
C HIS A 21 -30.87 2.72 26.63
N SER A 22 -30.06 3.41 25.83
CA SER A 22 -29.22 4.51 26.29
C SER A 22 -30.03 5.81 26.37
N TYR A 23 -30.15 6.37 27.58
CA TYR A 23 -30.77 7.69 27.79
C TYR A 23 -29.92 8.84 27.25
N ASP A 24 -28.62 8.61 27.06
CA ASP A 24 -27.67 9.60 26.55
C ASP A 24 -27.38 9.36 25.07
N THR A 25 -27.73 10.35 24.26
CA THR A 25 -27.55 10.37 22.80
C THR A 25 -26.07 10.26 22.41
N GLU A 26 -25.16 10.85 23.21
CA GLU A 26 -23.73 10.83 22.92
C GLU A 26 -23.15 9.43 23.14
N SER A 27 -23.48 8.80 24.27
CA SER A 27 -23.14 7.42 24.57
C SER A 27 -23.73 6.42 23.57
N ALA A 28 -24.98 6.63 23.14
CA ALA A 28 -25.65 5.80 22.14
C ALA A 28 -24.95 5.90 20.77
N SER A 29 -24.58 7.12 20.37
CA SER A 29 -23.89 7.38 19.10
C SER A 29 -22.49 6.76 19.10
N LYS A 30 -21.76 6.87 20.21
CA LYS A 30 -20.44 6.27 20.36
C LYS A 30 -20.51 4.74 20.27
N TYR A 31 -21.45 4.12 20.98
CA TYR A 31 -21.67 2.68 20.92
C TYR A 31 -22.01 2.22 19.49
N PHE A 32 -22.89 2.94 18.78
CA PHE A 32 -23.21 2.67 17.38
C PHE A 32 -21.98 2.70 16.47
N ILE A 33 -21.15 3.74 16.61
CA ILE A 33 -19.92 3.90 15.82
C ILE A 33 -18.94 2.76 16.13
N GLU A 34 -18.77 2.38 17.39
CA GLU A 34 -17.89 1.28 17.79
C GLU A 34 -18.34 -0.07 17.22
N GLN A 35 -19.65 -0.36 17.23
CA GLN A 35 -20.20 -1.58 16.64
C GLN A 35 -20.03 -1.61 15.12
N LEU A 36 -20.27 -0.48 14.43
CA LEU A 36 -20.02 -0.35 13.00
C LEU A 36 -18.55 -0.58 12.65
N GLN A 37 -17.64 0.03 13.41
CA GLN A 37 -16.20 -0.15 13.20
C GLN A 37 -15.77 -1.60 13.45
N GLY A 38 -16.34 -2.28 14.46
CA GLY A 38 -16.14 -3.69 14.73
C GLY A 38 -16.57 -4.58 13.56
N CYS A 39 -17.77 -4.34 13.03
CA CYS A 39 -18.31 -5.03 11.86
C CYS A 39 -17.39 -4.85 10.64
N ILE A 40 -17.01 -3.61 10.33
CA ILE A 40 -16.12 -3.27 9.21
C ILE A 40 -14.76 -3.95 9.37
N ARG A 41 -14.15 -3.89 10.57
CA ARG A 41 -12.87 -4.56 10.83
C ARG A 41 -12.95 -6.07 10.63
N SER A 42 -14.06 -6.69 11.03
CA SER A 42 -14.27 -8.13 10.89
C SER A 42 -14.48 -8.57 9.43
N CYS A 43 -15.11 -7.72 8.61
CA CYS A 43 -15.38 -7.98 7.19
C CYS A 43 -14.28 -7.47 6.26
N THR A 44 -13.31 -6.74 6.80
CA THR A 44 -12.10 -6.36 6.09
C THR A 44 -11.16 -7.57 6.07
N LYS A 45 -11.04 -8.22 4.91
CA LYS A 45 -10.03 -9.26 4.72
C LYS A 45 -8.66 -8.63 5.03
N LYS A 46 -8.01 -9.07 6.12
CA LYS A 46 -6.57 -8.84 6.31
C LYS A 46 -5.88 -9.48 5.14
N ILE A 47 -5.45 -8.67 4.16
CA ILE A 47 -4.55 -9.11 3.11
C ILE A 47 -3.25 -9.42 3.84
N ARG A 48 -3.11 -10.67 4.26
CA ARG A 48 -1.85 -11.17 4.78
C ARG A 48 -0.95 -11.20 3.56
N ILE A 49 -0.18 -10.13 3.36
CA ILE A 49 0.91 -10.11 2.39
C ILE A 49 1.81 -11.25 2.83
N LYS A 50 1.69 -12.41 2.18
CA LYS A 50 2.65 -13.49 2.35
C LYS A 50 3.98 -12.84 1.98
N LYS A 51 4.88 -12.68 2.97
CA LYS A 51 6.29 -12.45 2.67
C LYS A 51 6.72 -13.67 1.88
N GLN A 52 6.67 -13.55 0.56
CA GLN A 52 7.22 -14.53 -0.34
C GLN A 52 8.70 -14.53 0.03
N LYS A 53 9.16 -15.60 0.67
CA LYS A 53 10.59 -15.81 0.85
C LYS A 53 11.13 -15.86 -0.58
N PHE A 54 11.85 -14.82 -0.97
CA PHE A 54 12.69 -14.86 -2.15
C PHE A 54 13.76 -15.92 -1.84
N GLU A 55 13.46 -17.18 -2.16
CA GLU A 55 14.51 -18.15 -2.37
C GLU A 55 15.33 -17.62 -3.53
N LYS A 56 16.55 -17.14 -3.25
CA LYS A 56 17.57 -16.99 -4.29
C LYS A 56 17.86 -18.39 -4.81
N LYS A 57 17.02 -18.89 -5.72
CA LYS A 57 17.45 -19.92 -6.66
C LYS A 57 18.50 -19.23 -7.53
N GLY A 58 19.77 -19.46 -7.19
CA GLY A 58 20.81 -19.32 -8.20
C GLY A 58 20.45 -20.30 -9.30
N MET A 59 20.08 -19.77 -10.46
CA MET A 59 20.17 -20.49 -11.74
C MET A 59 19.87 -19.53 -12.88
N ASP A 60 20.94 -19.31 -13.64
CA ASP A 60 20.97 -19.24 -15.09
C ASP A 60 20.06 -18.24 -15.79
N ASP A 61 20.75 -17.23 -16.32
CA ASP A 61 20.46 -16.58 -17.59
C ASP A 61 19.68 -17.49 -18.57
N GLY A 62 18.53 -17.01 -19.05
CA GLY A 62 18.15 -17.28 -20.44
C GLY A 62 16.84 -17.99 -20.74
N HIS A 63 16.01 -18.39 -19.79
CA HIS A 63 14.85 -19.25 -20.13
C HIS A 63 13.43 -18.65 -20.05
N LEU A 64 13.23 -17.42 -19.58
CA LEU A 64 11.91 -16.74 -19.62
C LEU A 64 11.69 -15.82 -20.83
N LEU A 65 12.61 -15.83 -21.79
CA LEU A 65 12.51 -15.09 -23.05
C LEU A 65 12.29 -15.99 -24.27
N ARG A 66 11.79 -17.21 -24.05
CA ARG A 66 11.27 -18.05 -25.13
C ARG A 66 9.80 -17.75 -25.40
N SER A 67 9.53 -16.51 -25.82
CA SER A 67 8.48 -16.20 -26.79
C SER A 67 8.69 -14.74 -27.20
N LEU A 68 9.04 -14.54 -28.47
CA LEU A 68 9.40 -13.27 -29.13
C LEU A 68 10.85 -12.82 -28.89
N ASN A 69 11.69 -13.20 -29.85
CA ASN A 69 13.06 -12.73 -30.05
C ASN A 69 13.07 -11.26 -30.55
N ASP A 70 12.29 -10.41 -29.91
CA ASP A 70 12.14 -9.01 -30.29
C ASP A 70 13.25 -8.19 -29.60
N VAL A 71 14.41 -8.19 -30.27
CA VAL A 71 15.61 -7.44 -29.87
C VAL A 71 15.28 -5.95 -29.68
N GLU A 72 14.35 -5.43 -30.47
CA GLU A 72 13.90 -4.04 -30.39
C GLU A 72 13.15 -3.78 -29.08
N LEU A 73 12.24 -4.68 -28.68
CA LEU A 73 11.52 -4.58 -27.43
C LEU A 73 12.48 -4.62 -26.23
N LYS A 74 13.48 -5.52 -26.24
CA LYS A 74 14.53 -5.58 -25.21
C LYS A 74 15.33 -4.28 -25.10
N MET A 75 15.72 -3.70 -26.24
CA MET A 75 16.41 -2.42 -26.29
C MET A 75 15.54 -1.27 -25.76
N LYS A 76 14.25 -1.23 -26.13
CA LYS A 76 13.29 -0.24 -25.62
C LYS A 76 13.14 -0.33 -24.10
N PHE A 77 12.97 -1.54 -23.55
CA PHE A 77 12.92 -1.75 -22.11
C PHE A 77 14.20 -1.33 -21.40
N ARG A 78 15.38 -1.67 -21.95
CA ARG A 78 16.68 -1.25 -21.39
C ARG A 78 16.81 0.28 -21.37
N LYS A 79 16.47 0.96 -22.47
CA LYS A 79 16.50 2.43 -22.57
C LYS A 79 15.53 3.07 -21.57
N TYR A 80 14.31 2.56 -21.48
CA TYR A 80 13.29 3.04 -20.54
C TYR A 80 13.75 2.88 -19.08
N ARG A 81 14.27 1.70 -18.72
CA ARG A 81 14.80 1.45 -17.37
C ARG A 81 15.94 2.40 -17.02
N ASN A 82 16.89 2.60 -17.93
CA ASN A 82 18.01 3.49 -17.70
C ASN A 82 17.55 4.95 -17.55
N LYS A 83 16.59 5.39 -18.37
CA LYS A 83 16.00 6.74 -18.27
C LYS A 83 15.29 6.95 -16.93
N LEU A 84 14.53 5.97 -16.46
CA LEU A 84 13.89 6.03 -15.14
C LEU A 84 14.93 6.12 -14.02
N THR A 85 15.99 5.31 -14.07
CA THR A 85 17.06 5.36 -13.08
C THR A 85 17.72 6.74 -13.02
N GLU A 86 18.01 7.35 -14.16
CA GLU A 86 18.60 8.69 -14.21
C GLU A 86 17.62 9.76 -13.71
N LEU A 87 16.33 9.68 -14.07
CA LEU A 87 15.32 10.60 -13.52
C LEU A 87 15.21 10.51 -12.00
N ILE A 88 15.24 9.30 -11.44
CA ILE A 88 15.20 9.10 -9.99
C ILE A 88 16.45 9.70 -9.33
N LYS A 89 17.65 9.47 -9.89
CA LYS A 89 18.89 10.07 -9.38
C LYS A 89 18.84 11.58 -9.43
N THR A 90 18.42 12.16 -10.56
CA THR A 90 18.32 13.62 -10.73
C THR A 90 17.35 14.22 -9.75
N ARG A 91 16.14 13.64 -9.60
CA ARG A 91 15.15 14.10 -8.61
C ARG A 91 15.66 14.01 -7.18
N LYS A 92 16.36 12.93 -6.84
CA LYS A 92 16.98 12.78 -5.52
C LYS A 92 18.04 13.85 -5.26
N ASN A 93 18.90 14.11 -6.26
CA ASN A 93 19.94 15.13 -6.16
C ASN A 93 19.37 16.56 -6.10
N GLU A 94 18.32 16.85 -6.87
CA GLU A 94 17.58 18.12 -6.81
C GLU A 94 17.00 18.35 -5.42
N TYR A 95 16.33 17.34 -4.85
CA TYR A 95 15.79 17.40 -3.50
C TYR A 95 16.89 17.64 -2.47
N SER A 96 17.94 16.82 -2.47
CA SER A 96 19.06 16.96 -1.53
C SER A 96 19.74 18.33 -1.65
N ARG A 97 19.94 18.86 -2.88
CA ARG A 97 20.48 20.21 -3.08
C ARG A 97 19.53 21.29 -2.55
N GLY A 98 18.23 21.17 -2.82
CA GLY A 98 17.22 22.09 -2.31
C GLY A 98 17.18 22.13 -0.78
N GLU A 99 17.27 20.97 -0.15
CA GLU A 99 17.30 20.87 1.32
C GLU A 99 18.62 21.41 1.91
N ILE A 100 19.77 21.18 1.27
CA ILE A 100 21.04 21.79 1.68
C ILE A 100 20.98 23.32 1.61
N VAL A 101 20.39 23.88 0.54
CA VAL A 101 20.23 25.33 0.38
C VAL A 101 19.28 25.90 1.43
N LYS A 102 18.15 25.23 1.72
CA LYS A 102 17.23 25.64 2.80
C LYS A 102 17.87 25.60 4.18
N ASN A 103 18.75 24.64 4.43
CA ASN A 103 19.46 24.47 5.70
C ASN A 103 20.77 25.29 5.79
N GLY A 104 20.93 26.30 4.94
CA GLY A 104 22.07 27.22 5.02
C GLY A 104 23.42 26.59 4.69
N GLY A 105 23.44 25.52 3.88
CA GLY A 105 24.67 24.82 3.48
C GLY A 105 25.18 23.78 4.46
N ASN A 106 24.49 23.54 5.58
CA ASN A 106 24.91 22.55 6.56
C ASN A 106 24.36 21.15 6.24
N SER A 107 25.22 20.27 5.73
CA SER A 107 24.85 18.92 5.26
C SER A 107 24.85 17.85 6.36
N GLU A 108 25.25 18.18 7.58
CA GLU A 108 25.39 17.22 8.69
C GLU A 108 24.04 16.69 9.23
N GLY A 109 22.91 17.32 8.91
CA GLY A 109 21.58 16.91 9.37
C GLY A 109 20.74 16.10 8.36
N LEU A 110 21.30 15.70 7.22
CA LEU A 110 20.54 15.16 6.07
C LEU A 110 20.59 13.62 5.92
N TRP A 111 20.94 12.89 6.99
CA TRP A 111 21.05 11.43 7.01
C TRP A 111 19.87 10.76 7.74
#